data_AF-A0A143BTY7-F1
#
_entry.id   AF-A0A143BTY7-F1
#
_cell.length_a   1.000
_cell.length_b   1.000
_cell.length_c   1.000
_cell.angle_alpha   90.00
_cell.angle_beta   90.00
_cell.angle_gamma   90.00
#
_symmetry.space_group_name_H-M   'P 1'
#
loop_
_entity.id
_entity.type
_entity.pdbx_description
1 polymer ?
#
loop_
_entity_poly.entity_id
_entity_poly.type
_entity_poly.pdbx_seq_one_letter_code
_entity_poly.pdbx_strand_id
1 'polypeptide(L)'
;MLACAAALSLGAATMSGASASGSASAAGSASADGASLTQAPPPGKPAFQMPFSCQSQWQLNTYDAGHDPALDIVVKGNTGSDGLPVQASATGTVTATYWDNGSGNTIQVKHAGGWFTAYYHLKDAPDRYVKKGDKVQPSTRIGRIGASGGTSWAHLHYEQRYLAAGDFTDERHRKPVHFNGVEYTGVGRQWPSVTSANCGDSAAWKDCPPGSVCFYSGTDGTGSVCRTDSDDPSSACGLRKSFFNNGNVQEGYDHVQVTFVEGGGACLHRGWDEGRGNFASGGRTIDSVRWRGECPA
;
A
#
# COMPACT_ATOMS: atom_id res chain seq x y z
N MET A 1 51.32 12.21 -47.43
CA MET A 1 52.52 13.05 -47.59
C MET A 1 52.35 14.29 -46.72
N LEU A 2 53.39 14.70 -45.99
CA LEU A 2 53.55 15.95 -45.20
C LEU A 2 52.38 16.30 -44.24
N ALA A 3 52.50 16.31 -42.90
CA ALA A 3 53.60 16.60 -41.97
C ALA A 3 54.08 18.06 -41.98
N CYS A 4 53.87 18.76 -40.87
CA CYS A 4 54.57 19.99 -40.50
C CYS A 4 54.69 20.09 -38.96
N ALA A 5 55.91 19.99 -38.45
CA ALA A 5 56.31 20.53 -37.14
C ALA A 5 56.75 22.00 -37.34
N ALA A 6 57.07 22.86 -36.36
CA ALA A 6 57.41 22.72 -34.95
C ALA A 6 56.98 24.05 -34.23
N ALA A 7 57.44 24.50 -33.04
CA ALA A 7 58.54 24.05 -32.18
C ALA A 7 58.35 24.35 -30.68
N LEU A 8 59.25 23.76 -29.91
CA LEU A 8 59.63 23.99 -28.52
C LEU A 8 59.96 25.45 -28.16
N SER A 9 59.77 25.78 -26.89
CA SER A 9 60.82 26.46 -26.09
C SER A 9 60.85 25.90 -24.66
N LEU A 10 62.02 25.45 -24.20
CA LEU A 10 62.24 25.03 -22.81
C LEU A 10 62.62 26.23 -21.94
N GLY A 11 62.17 26.21 -20.68
CA GLY A 11 62.69 27.04 -19.60
C GLY A 11 62.73 26.24 -18.31
N ALA A 12 63.87 25.63 -18.00
CA ALA A 12 64.05 24.85 -16.77
C ALA A 12 64.82 25.67 -15.73
N ALA A 13 64.36 25.63 -14.47
CA ALA A 13 65.12 26.04 -13.30
C ALA A 13 64.81 25.07 -12.15
N THR A 14 65.83 24.77 -11.35
CA THR A 14 65.94 23.51 -10.58
C THR A 14 65.85 23.69 -9.06
N MET A 15 65.17 22.73 -8.41
CA MET A 15 65.53 22.09 -7.11
C MET A 15 65.65 22.96 -5.83
N SER A 16 64.94 22.57 -4.77
CA SER A 16 65.47 21.64 -3.74
C SER A 16 64.70 21.69 -2.40
N GLY A 17 64.59 20.55 -1.70
CA GLY A 17 64.18 20.45 -0.29
C GLY A 17 62.65 20.43 -0.04
N ALA A 18 62.11 19.62 0.87
CA ALA A 18 62.71 18.53 1.66
C ALA A 18 61.66 17.46 2.03
N SER A 19 62.12 16.24 2.26
CA SER A 19 61.27 15.09 2.61
C SER A 19 60.83 15.11 4.07
N ALA A 20 59.59 14.68 4.35
CA ALA A 20 59.19 14.15 5.65
C ALA A 20 58.18 13.00 5.47
N SER A 21 58.68 11.78 5.48
CA SER A 21 57.88 10.54 5.54
C SER A 21 57.41 10.30 6.98
N GLY A 22 56.18 9.81 7.15
CA GLY A 22 55.54 9.65 8.45
C GLY A 22 54.47 8.58 8.49
N SER A 23 54.79 7.35 8.06
CA SER A 23 53.93 6.19 8.24
C SER A 23 54.19 5.56 9.62
N ALA A 24 53.17 5.51 10.47
CA ALA A 24 53.21 4.76 11.73
C ALA A 24 51.89 4.00 11.92
N SER A 25 51.87 2.74 11.50
CA SER A 25 50.80 1.80 11.84
C SER A 25 50.98 1.32 13.28
N ALA A 26 49.93 1.42 14.09
CA ALA A 26 49.84 0.71 15.37
C ALA A 26 48.54 -0.09 15.39
N ALA A 27 48.65 -1.41 15.28
CA ALA A 27 47.52 -2.30 15.46
C ALA A 27 47.20 -2.42 16.96
N GLY A 28 45.94 -2.16 17.34
CA GLY A 28 45.41 -2.36 18.68
C GLY A 28 44.03 -2.99 18.59
N SER A 29 43.94 -4.27 18.93
CA SER A 29 42.72 -5.06 18.83
C SER A 29 41.64 -4.54 19.79
N ALA A 30 40.48 -4.17 19.27
CA ALA A 30 39.26 -3.95 20.07
C ALA A 30 38.15 -4.85 19.52
N SER A 31 37.44 -5.51 20.45
CA SER A 31 36.57 -6.65 20.16
C SER A 31 35.31 -6.28 19.37
N ALA A 32 34.78 -7.28 18.65
CA ALA A 32 33.54 -7.14 17.91
C ALA A 32 32.32 -7.18 18.84
N ASP A 33 31.68 -6.04 19.05
CA ASP A 33 30.28 -5.95 19.47
C ASP A 33 29.45 -5.37 18.32
N GLY A 34 28.76 -6.27 17.60
CA GLY A 34 27.97 -5.96 16.40
C GLY A 34 26.65 -5.26 16.72
N ALA A 35 26.69 -4.04 17.24
CA ALA A 35 25.53 -3.18 17.34
C ALA A 35 25.18 -2.62 15.95
N SER A 36 24.20 -3.23 15.28
CA SER A 36 23.64 -2.71 14.03
C SER A 36 23.06 -1.32 14.27
N LEU A 37 23.65 -0.30 13.64
CA LEU A 37 23.16 1.07 13.69
C LEU A 37 21.87 1.18 12.86
N THR A 38 20.73 1.08 13.53
CA THR A 38 19.44 1.41 12.93
C THR A 38 19.43 2.88 12.51
N GLN A 39 19.46 3.12 11.20
CA GLN A 39 19.43 4.48 10.68
C GLN A 39 18.06 5.10 11.00
N ALA A 40 18.05 6.18 11.79
CA ALA A 40 16.81 6.89 12.10
C ALA A 40 16.07 7.27 10.81
N PRO A 41 14.74 7.07 10.73
CA PRO A 41 13.99 7.30 9.51
C PRO A 41 14.12 8.77 9.08
N PRO A 42 14.24 9.06 7.76
CA PRO A 42 14.33 10.43 7.27
C PRO A 42 13.18 11.30 7.81
N PRO A 43 13.44 12.56 8.20
CA PRO A 43 12.44 13.43 8.78
C PRO A 43 11.22 13.56 7.86
N GLY A 44 10.03 13.35 8.42
CA GLY A 44 8.77 13.44 7.69
C GLY A 44 8.33 12.16 6.95
N LYS A 45 8.89 10.97 7.25
CA LYS A 45 8.33 9.68 6.79
C LYS A 45 6.87 9.54 7.27
N PRO A 46 5.88 9.39 6.36
CA PRO A 46 4.50 9.13 6.75
C PRO A 46 4.36 7.87 7.61
N ALA A 47 3.34 7.86 8.48
CA ALA A 47 2.94 6.67 9.24
C ALA A 47 2.24 5.64 8.33
N PHE A 48 3.01 5.06 7.41
CA PHE A 48 2.53 4.12 6.42
C PHE A 48 1.84 2.92 7.07
N GLN A 49 0.70 2.59 6.53
CA GLN A 49 -0.08 1.42 6.83
C GLN A 49 0.20 0.33 5.80
N MET A 50 0.05 -0.93 6.23
CA MET A 50 0.07 -2.07 5.32
C MET A 50 -1.07 -1.92 4.29
N PRO A 51 -0.85 -2.20 3.00
CA PRO A 51 -1.80 -1.81 1.93
C PRO A 51 -3.03 -2.73 1.79
N PHE A 52 -3.59 -3.20 2.90
CA PHE A 52 -4.70 -4.14 2.96
C PHE A 52 -5.64 -3.80 4.12
N SER A 53 -6.88 -4.28 4.08
CA SER A 53 -7.92 -3.93 5.07
C SER A 53 -7.48 -4.07 6.53
N CYS A 54 -7.94 -3.15 7.38
CA CYS A 54 -7.90 -3.24 8.85
C CYS A 54 -8.12 -4.68 9.38
N GLN A 55 -7.28 -5.09 10.34
CA GLN A 55 -7.26 -6.38 11.05
C GLN A 55 -7.03 -7.64 10.18
N SER A 56 -6.80 -7.52 8.87
CA SER A 56 -6.42 -8.68 8.04
C SER A 56 -4.96 -9.10 8.26
N GLN A 57 -4.66 -10.39 8.13
CA GLN A 57 -3.35 -10.99 8.40
C GLN A 57 -2.60 -11.38 7.12
N TRP A 58 -1.34 -10.94 7.03
CA TRP A 58 -0.49 -11.08 5.85
C TRP A 58 0.86 -11.69 6.19
N GLN A 59 1.46 -12.31 5.19
CA GLN A 59 2.85 -12.73 5.17
C GLN A 59 3.63 -11.81 4.23
N LEU A 60 4.79 -11.34 4.71
CA LEU A 60 5.70 -10.47 3.95
C LEU A 60 6.99 -11.23 3.67
N ASN A 61 7.55 -11.06 2.48
CA ASN A 61 8.74 -11.77 2.04
C ASN A 61 9.73 -10.81 1.36
N THR A 62 11.01 -11.16 1.50
CA THR A 62 12.16 -10.60 0.78
C THR A 62 13.05 -11.77 0.37
N TYR A 63 13.77 -11.64 -0.75
CA TYR A 63 14.50 -12.77 -1.34
C TYR A 63 16.00 -12.52 -1.43
N ASP A 64 16.42 -11.60 -2.30
CA ASP A 64 17.82 -11.26 -2.57
C ASP A 64 18.06 -9.74 -2.42
N ALA A 65 19.28 -9.29 -2.68
CA ALA A 65 19.67 -7.87 -2.62
C ALA A 65 19.19 -7.03 -3.83
N GLY A 66 18.58 -7.65 -4.84
CA GLY A 66 17.86 -6.95 -5.91
C GLY A 66 16.41 -6.70 -5.55
N HIS A 67 15.81 -7.59 -4.75
CA HIS A 67 14.44 -7.48 -4.23
C HIS A 67 14.33 -6.62 -2.96
N ASP A 68 15.19 -6.82 -1.96
CA ASP A 68 15.26 -5.94 -0.78
C ASP A 68 15.63 -4.50 -1.20
N PRO A 69 14.99 -3.44 -0.64
CA PRO A 69 14.04 -3.44 0.47
C PRO A 69 12.56 -3.34 0.05
N ALA A 70 12.20 -3.83 -1.12
CA ALA A 70 10.79 -4.06 -1.46
C ALA A 70 10.24 -5.28 -0.71
N LEU A 71 8.92 -5.45 -0.65
CA LEU A 71 8.28 -6.61 -0.05
C LEU A 71 7.31 -7.26 -1.03
N ASP A 72 7.36 -8.59 -1.13
CA ASP A 72 6.28 -9.37 -1.74
C ASP A 72 5.32 -9.80 -0.64
N ILE A 73 4.10 -9.26 -0.68
CA ILE A 73 3.10 -9.43 0.36
C ILE A 73 1.93 -10.26 -0.16
N VAL A 74 1.56 -11.25 0.65
CA VAL A 74 0.50 -12.25 0.36
C VAL A 74 -0.33 -12.52 1.61
N VAL A 75 -1.54 -13.05 1.41
CA VAL A 75 -2.37 -13.44 2.55
C VAL A 75 -1.66 -14.51 3.37
N LYS A 76 -1.82 -14.48 4.69
CA LYS A 76 -1.21 -15.44 5.61
C LYS A 76 -1.52 -16.88 5.20
N GLY A 77 -0.48 -17.70 5.03
CA GLY A 77 -0.60 -19.08 4.50
C GLY A 77 -0.27 -19.20 3.01
N ASN A 78 -0.04 -18.08 2.31
CA ASN A 78 0.46 -18.02 0.93
C ASN A 78 -0.46 -18.68 -0.12
N THR A 79 -1.78 -18.69 0.11
CA THR A 79 -2.79 -19.21 -0.83
C THR A 79 -4.01 -18.29 -0.87
N GLY A 80 -4.53 -18.02 -2.07
CA GLY A 80 -5.72 -17.17 -2.24
C GLY A 80 -5.48 -15.65 -2.26
N SER A 81 -4.26 -15.19 -2.59
CA SER A 81 -3.96 -13.75 -2.70
C SER A 81 -4.55 -13.08 -3.95
N ASP A 82 -4.76 -13.82 -5.05
CA ASP A 82 -5.25 -13.26 -6.32
C ASP A 82 -6.62 -12.60 -6.16
N GLY A 83 -6.79 -11.39 -6.69
CA GLY A 83 -8.02 -10.62 -6.59
C GLY A 83 -8.24 -9.91 -5.25
N LEU A 84 -7.41 -10.11 -4.22
CA LEU A 84 -7.60 -9.42 -2.94
C LEU A 84 -7.40 -7.89 -3.09
N PRO A 85 -8.25 -7.04 -2.48
CA PRO A 85 -8.15 -5.58 -2.64
C PRO A 85 -6.83 -4.99 -2.11
N VAL A 86 -6.23 -4.10 -2.89
CA VAL A 86 -5.05 -3.31 -2.52
C VAL A 86 -5.48 -1.89 -2.17
N GLN A 87 -5.00 -1.40 -1.03
CA GLN A 87 -5.36 -0.13 -0.43
C GLN A 87 -4.17 0.82 -0.34
N ALA A 88 -4.40 2.13 -0.48
CA ALA A 88 -3.36 3.14 -0.27
C ALA A 88 -2.82 3.08 1.17
N SER A 89 -1.51 3.23 1.30
CA SER A 89 -0.76 3.06 2.56
C SER A 89 -0.75 4.32 3.43
N ALA A 90 -0.95 5.49 2.83
CA ALA A 90 -1.00 6.78 3.51
C ALA A 90 -1.72 7.82 2.64
N THR A 91 -2.07 8.96 3.22
CA THR A 91 -2.61 10.12 2.48
C THR A 91 -1.62 10.61 1.44
N GLY A 92 -2.07 10.82 0.21
CA GLY A 92 -1.22 11.15 -0.92
C GLY A 92 -1.99 11.54 -2.17
N THR A 93 -1.26 11.65 -3.27
CA THR A 93 -1.79 11.93 -4.62
C THR A 93 -1.20 10.92 -5.59
N VAL A 94 -2.04 10.28 -6.41
CA VAL A 94 -1.58 9.36 -7.46
C VAL A 94 -0.79 10.15 -8.50
N THR A 95 0.48 9.79 -8.73
CA THR A 95 1.35 10.48 -9.69
C THR A 95 1.58 9.69 -10.97
N ALA A 96 1.41 8.37 -10.93
CA ALA A 96 1.47 7.51 -12.10
C ALA A 96 0.57 6.28 -11.98
N THR A 97 0.05 5.87 -13.12
CA THR A 97 -0.71 4.64 -13.37
C THR A 97 -0.22 4.11 -14.71
N TYR A 98 0.47 2.97 -14.74
CA TYR A 98 1.17 2.52 -15.95
C TYR A 98 1.25 0.99 -16.06
N TRP A 99 1.72 0.54 -17.21
CA TRP A 99 2.07 -0.85 -17.51
C TRP A 99 3.50 -0.92 -18.04
N ASP A 100 4.29 -1.88 -17.55
CA ASP A 100 5.45 -2.40 -18.27
C ASP A 100 5.58 -3.92 -18.09
N ASN A 101 6.46 -4.55 -18.88
CA ASN A 101 6.59 -6.01 -18.91
C ASN A 101 7.19 -6.60 -17.62
N GLY A 102 7.89 -5.81 -16.81
CA GLY A 102 8.43 -6.20 -15.51
C GLY A 102 7.40 -5.98 -14.41
N SER A 103 6.98 -4.74 -14.19
CA SER A 103 6.11 -4.38 -13.05
C SER A 103 4.63 -4.73 -13.26
N GLY A 104 4.19 -4.93 -14.51
CA GLY A 104 2.78 -5.13 -14.84
C GLY A 104 1.94 -3.89 -14.56
N ASN A 105 0.67 -4.08 -14.20
CA ASN A 105 -0.22 -2.98 -13.79
C ASN A 105 0.32 -2.33 -12.51
N THR A 106 0.72 -1.06 -12.60
CA THR A 106 1.46 -0.39 -11.53
C THR A 106 0.89 0.97 -11.17
N ILE A 107 0.86 1.26 -9.87
CA ILE A 107 0.44 2.55 -9.32
C ILE A 107 1.57 3.16 -8.52
N GLN A 108 1.74 4.47 -8.63
CA GLN A 108 2.59 5.25 -7.74
C GLN A 108 1.81 6.38 -7.06
N VAL A 109 1.95 6.49 -5.75
CA VAL A 109 1.36 7.54 -4.92
C VAL A 109 2.47 8.38 -4.29
N LYS A 110 2.38 9.70 -4.45
CA LYS A 110 3.22 10.68 -3.76
C LYS A 110 2.58 11.12 -2.45
N HIS A 111 3.38 11.18 -1.39
CA HIS A 111 2.99 11.56 -0.04
C HIS A 111 3.72 12.84 0.41
N ALA A 112 3.46 13.27 1.64
CA ALA A 112 4.20 14.35 2.28
C ALA A 112 5.71 14.04 2.39
N GLY A 113 6.53 15.08 2.47
CA GLY A 113 7.97 14.96 2.74
C GLY A 113 8.82 14.35 1.62
N GLY A 114 8.31 14.20 0.40
CA GLY A 114 9.06 13.58 -0.71
C GLY A 114 9.04 12.05 -0.70
N TRP A 115 8.13 11.45 0.07
CA TRP A 115 7.93 10.00 0.11
C TRP A 115 6.95 9.55 -0.97
N PHE A 116 7.16 8.33 -1.45
CA PHE A 116 6.31 7.66 -2.43
C PHE A 116 6.06 6.22 -2.02
N THR A 117 4.94 5.67 -2.48
CA THR A 117 4.67 4.23 -2.46
C THR A 117 4.40 3.74 -3.87
N ALA A 118 4.82 2.50 -4.16
CA ALA A 118 4.54 1.86 -5.43
C ALA A 118 3.92 0.48 -5.22
N TYR A 119 2.99 0.13 -6.11
CA TYR A 119 2.13 -1.04 -6.03
C TYR A 119 2.17 -1.75 -7.38
N TYR A 120 2.83 -2.90 -7.42
CA TYR A 120 3.18 -3.63 -8.64
C TYR A 120 2.31 -4.88 -8.81
N HIS A 121 2.37 -5.51 -10.00
CA HIS A 121 1.73 -6.78 -10.37
C HIS A 121 0.19 -6.81 -10.24
N LEU A 122 -0.48 -5.66 -10.20
CA LEU A 122 -1.92 -5.57 -9.95
C LEU A 122 -2.75 -6.33 -11.00
N LYS A 123 -3.91 -6.86 -10.61
CA LYS A 123 -4.73 -7.72 -11.48
C LYS A 123 -5.32 -6.98 -12.68
N ASP A 124 -5.90 -5.81 -12.42
CA ASP A 124 -6.61 -5.02 -13.41
C ASP A 124 -5.83 -3.75 -13.77
N ALA A 125 -6.14 -3.17 -14.93
CA ALA A 125 -5.65 -1.85 -15.32
C ALA A 125 -5.95 -0.82 -14.22
N PRO A 126 -4.95 -0.05 -13.73
CA PRO A 126 -5.13 0.82 -12.56
C PRO A 126 -6.18 1.94 -12.71
N ASP A 127 -6.38 2.40 -13.94
CA ASP A 127 -7.30 3.47 -14.30
C ASP A 127 -8.79 3.14 -14.07
N ARG A 128 -9.09 1.86 -13.78
CA ARG A 128 -10.38 1.38 -13.26
C ARG A 128 -10.64 1.76 -11.81
N TYR A 129 -9.60 2.09 -11.04
CA TYR A 129 -9.69 2.43 -9.62
C TYR A 129 -9.28 3.88 -9.35
N VAL A 130 -8.14 4.30 -9.89
CA VAL A 130 -7.58 5.65 -9.67
C VAL A 130 -6.78 6.12 -10.88
N LYS A 131 -6.62 7.44 -11.03
CA LYS A 131 -5.92 8.11 -12.13
C LYS A 131 -4.92 9.13 -11.61
N LYS A 132 -3.94 9.50 -12.45
CA LYS A 132 -2.96 10.56 -12.11
C LYS A 132 -3.69 11.85 -11.72
N GLY A 133 -3.42 12.36 -10.53
CA GLY A 133 -4.03 13.54 -9.93
C GLY A 133 -4.99 13.23 -8.76
N ASP A 134 -5.51 12.00 -8.68
CA ASP A 134 -6.47 11.62 -7.64
C ASP A 134 -5.85 11.66 -6.24
N LYS A 135 -6.66 12.11 -5.27
CA LYS A 135 -6.30 12.11 -3.85
C LYS A 135 -6.71 10.79 -3.23
N VAL A 136 -5.79 10.17 -2.51
CA VAL A 136 -6.01 8.90 -1.81
C VAL A 136 -5.63 9.04 -0.34
N GLN A 137 -6.23 8.23 0.51
CA GLN A 137 -5.98 8.19 1.96
C GLN A 137 -5.93 6.75 2.47
N PRO A 138 -5.51 6.49 3.72
CA PRO A 138 -5.45 5.11 4.21
C PRO A 138 -6.79 4.40 4.04
N SER A 139 -6.73 3.13 3.69
CA SER A 139 -7.78 2.24 3.17
C SER A 139 -8.21 2.43 1.70
N THR A 140 -7.85 3.49 0.96
CA THR A 140 -8.45 3.79 -0.37
C THR A 140 -8.12 2.67 -1.35
N ARG A 141 -9.14 1.99 -1.91
CA ARG A 141 -8.90 0.92 -2.88
C ARG A 141 -8.29 1.51 -4.14
N ILE A 142 -7.08 1.09 -4.44
CA ILE A 142 -6.33 1.50 -5.63
C ILE A 142 -6.14 0.34 -6.61
N GLY A 143 -6.36 -0.90 -6.18
CA GLY A 143 -6.21 -2.05 -7.07
C GLY A 143 -6.71 -3.37 -6.48
N ARG A 144 -6.29 -4.45 -7.13
CA ARG A 144 -6.35 -5.83 -6.63
C ARG A 144 -4.98 -6.48 -6.84
N ILE A 145 -4.59 -7.36 -5.92
CA ILE A 145 -3.44 -8.26 -6.12
C ILE A 145 -3.68 -9.09 -7.39
N GLY A 146 -2.64 -9.24 -8.21
CA GLY A 146 -2.66 -10.13 -9.37
C GLY A 146 -1.28 -10.72 -9.61
N ALA A 147 -1.10 -11.26 -10.81
CA ALA A 147 0.16 -11.80 -11.31
C ALA A 147 0.52 -11.16 -12.66
N SER A 148 0.41 -9.83 -12.78
CA SER A 148 0.69 -9.13 -14.04
C SER A 148 2.15 -8.71 -14.16
N GLY A 149 2.65 -8.56 -15.39
CA GLY A 149 4.07 -8.27 -15.66
C GLY A 149 4.93 -9.53 -15.57
N GLY A 150 6.12 -9.41 -14.97
CA GLY A 150 7.19 -10.42 -14.97
C GLY A 150 7.04 -11.53 -13.93
N THR A 151 5.84 -11.79 -13.39
CA THR A 151 5.58 -12.82 -12.38
C THR A 151 4.61 -13.89 -12.90
N SER A 152 4.77 -15.12 -12.39
CA SER A 152 3.87 -16.25 -12.65
C SER A 152 2.89 -16.54 -11.50
N TRP A 153 3.00 -15.81 -10.38
CA TRP A 153 2.23 -16.06 -9.15
C TRP A 153 1.71 -14.76 -8.53
N ALA A 154 0.54 -14.83 -7.89
CA ALA A 154 -0.19 -13.64 -7.46
C ALA A 154 0.26 -13.12 -6.08
N HIS A 155 0.79 -11.90 -6.07
CA HIS A 155 1.28 -11.21 -4.88
C HIS A 155 1.28 -9.70 -5.10
N LEU A 156 1.32 -8.90 -4.03
CA LEU A 156 1.63 -7.48 -4.14
C LEU A 156 3.13 -7.29 -3.94
N HIS A 157 3.84 -6.92 -4.99
CA HIS A 157 5.15 -6.29 -4.81
C HIS A 157 4.95 -4.83 -4.40
N TYR A 158 5.48 -4.47 -3.23
CA TYR A 158 5.22 -3.20 -2.56
C TYR A 158 6.53 -2.50 -2.18
N GLU A 159 6.58 -1.20 -2.45
CA GLU A 159 7.75 -0.38 -2.17
C GLU A 159 7.42 0.90 -1.40
N GLN A 160 8.38 1.32 -0.57
CA GLN A 160 8.50 2.70 -0.10
C GLN A 160 9.71 3.33 -0.76
N ARG A 161 9.53 4.48 -1.39
CA ARG A 161 10.58 5.24 -2.11
C ARG A 161 10.69 6.65 -1.54
N TYR A 162 11.87 7.24 -1.66
CA TYR A 162 12.11 8.62 -1.21
C TYR A 162 12.91 9.42 -2.25
N LEU A 163 12.37 10.57 -2.63
CA LEU A 163 13.04 11.58 -3.44
C LEU A 163 12.52 12.97 -3.04
N ALA A 164 13.40 13.77 -2.40
CA ALA A 164 13.02 15.05 -1.80
C ALA A 164 12.38 16.04 -2.78
N ALA A 165 12.83 16.05 -4.03
CA ALA A 165 12.26 16.84 -5.12
C ALA A 165 11.97 15.95 -6.33
N GLY A 166 10.68 15.71 -6.59
CA GLY A 166 10.21 14.94 -7.74
C GLY A 166 8.69 14.75 -7.72
N ASP A 167 8.09 14.38 -8.84
CA ASP A 167 6.71 13.87 -8.95
C ASP A 167 6.67 12.38 -9.34
N PHE A 168 7.83 11.77 -9.62
CA PHE A 168 7.99 10.34 -9.90
C PHE A 168 9.24 9.77 -9.21
N THR A 169 9.25 8.47 -8.94
CA THR A 169 10.40 7.70 -8.41
C THR A 169 10.51 6.33 -9.08
N ASP A 170 11.72 5.79 -9.16
CA ASP A 170 12.01 4.43 -9.65
C ASP A 170 12.62 3.54 -8.55
N GLU A 171 12.88 2.27 -8.85
CA GLU A 171 13.39 1.24 -7.94
C GLU A 171 14.73 1.58 -7.27
N ARG A 172 15.51 2.52 -7.82
CA ARG A 172 16.77 3.00 -7.21
C ARG A 172 16.52 3.91 -6.01
N HIS A 173 15.29 4.41 -5.87
CA HIS A 173 14.86 5.29 -4.79
C HIS A 173 14.26 4.53 -3.60
N ARG A 174 14.25 3.19 -3.64
CA ARG A 174 13.77 2.31 -2.57
C ARG A 174 14.39 2.63 -1.22
N LYS A 175 13.61 2.39 -0.16
CA LYS A 175 13.97 2.51 1.25
C LYS A 175 13.31 1.37 2.03
N PRO A 176 13.88 0.93 3.16
CA PRO A 176 13.23 0.00 4.08
C PRO A 176 11.75 0.29 4.29
N VAL A 177 10.91 -0.68 3.95
CA VAL A 177 9.48 -0.59 4.17
C VAL A 177 9.23 -0.52 5.68
N HIS A 178 8.37 0.41 6.10
CA HIS A 178 7.89 0.45 7.48
C HIS A 178 6.36 0.43 7.51
N PHE A 179 5.77 -0.37 8.40
CA PHE A 179 4.34 -0.28 8.69
C PHE A 179 4.15 0.03 10.19
N ASN A 180 3.40 1.07 10.52
CA ASN A 180 3.22 1.55 11.90
C ASN A 180 4.54 1.78 12.66
N GLY A 181 5.57 2.26 11.95
CA GLY A 181 6.91 2.50 12.51
C GLY A 181 7.78 1.25 12.67
N VAL A 182 7.23 0.04 12.50
CA VAL A 182 8.00 -1.21 12.47
C VAL A 182 8.64 -1.37 11.09
N GLU A 183 9.95 -1.58 11.04
CA GLU A 183 10.72 -1.81 9.82
C GLU A 183 10.65 -3.29 9.37
N TYR A 184 10.53 -3.50 8.07
CA TYR A 184 10.53 -4.80 7.40
C TYR A 184 11.53 -4.75 6.23
N THR A 185 12.73 -5.30 6.43
CA THR A 185 13.85 -5.31 5.47
C THR A 185 14.86 -6.40 5.82
N GLY A 186 15.81 -6.65 4.92
CA GLY A 186 16.91 -7.60 5.04
C GLY A 186 16.75 -8.76 4.06
N VAL A 187 17.84 -9.14 3.39
CA VAL A 187 17.88 -10.23 2.41
C VAL A 187 17.36 -11.56 3.01
N GLY A 188 16.51 -12.26 2.25
CA GLY A 188 15.99 -13.59 2.59
C GLY A 188 15.08 -13.64 3.83
N ARG A 189 14.48 -12.52 4.25
CA ARG A 189 13.60 -12.44 5.42
C ARG A 189 12.14 -12.73 5.06
N GLN A 190 11.47 -13.36 6.02
CA GLN A 190 10.03 -13.62 5.99
C GLN A 190 9.40 -13.25 7.33
N TRP A 191 8.23 -12.64 7.27
CA TRP A 191 7.38 -12.37 8.43
C TRP A 191 6.04 -13.08 8.20
N PRO A 192 5.80 -14.25 8.81
CA PRO A 192 4.70 -15.15 8.43
C PRO A 192 3.31 -14.70 8.88
N SER A 193 3.22 -13.69 9.74
CA SER A 193 1.94 -13.22 10.30
C SER A 193 2.07 -11.81 10.83
N VAL A 194 1.61 -10.83 10.05
CA VAL A 194 1.52 -9.41 10.45
C VAL A 194 0.12 -8.90 10.17
N THR A 195 -0.45 -8.17 11.13
CA THR A 195 -1.80 -7.61 11.04
C THR A 195 -1.74 -6.22 10.40
N SER A 196 -2.57 -5.97 9.38
CA SER A 196 -2.76 -4.62 8.86
C SER A 196 -3.55 -3.76 9.84
N ALA A 197 -3.03 -2.58 10.18
CA ALA A 197 -3.78 -1.54 10.90
C ALA A 197 -4.28 -0.42 9.97
N ASN A 198 -4.42 -0.70 8.66
CA ASN A 198 -4.94 0.25 7.68
C ASN A 198 -6.47 0.42 7.79
N CYS A 199 -6.87 1.08 8.87
CA CYS A 199 -8.27 1.30 9.21
C CYS A 199 -8.80 2.64 8.68
N GLY A 200 -7.90 3.56 8.27
CA GLY A 200 -8.26 4.92 7.88
C GLY A 200 -9.00 5.65 8.99
N ASP A 201 -9.90 6.55 8.63
CA ASP A 201 -10.81 7.20 9.57
C ASP A 201 -11.98 6.29 9.97
N SER A 202 -11.69 5.03 10.33
CA SER A 202 -12.66 4.08 10.91
C SER A 202 -13.31 4.60 12.20
N ALA A 203 -12.79 5.69 12.78
CA ALA A 203 -13.44 6.45 13.84
C ALA A 203 -14.81 7.03 13.44
N ALA A 204 -15.08 7.20 12.15
CA ALA A 204 -16.39 7.59 11.62
C ALA A 204 -17.39 6.42 11.63
N TRP A 205 -16.93 5.18 11.50
CA TRP A 205 -17.75 3.97 11.31
C TRP A 205 -17.72 3.06 12.54
N LYS A 206 -18.01 3.64 13.71
CA LYS A 206 -18.00 2.93 14.99
C LYS A 206 -19.09 1.85 15.08
N ASP A 207 -18.91 0.97 16.07
CA ASP A 207 -19.83 -0.10 16.47
C ASP A 207 -20.19 -1.13 15.37
N CYS A 208 -19.41 -1.16 14.29
CA CYS A 208 -19.45 -2.20 13.26
C CYS A 208 -18.32 -3.22 13.45
N PRO A 209 -18.55 -4.34 14.15
CA PRO A 209 -17.53 -5.36 14.35
C PRO A 209 -17.19 -6.06 13.01
N PRO A 210 -15.99 -6.67 12.91
CA PRO A 210 -15.67 -7.56 11.79
C PRO A 210 -16.70 -8.69 11.67
N GLY A 211 -17.11 -9.00 10.45
CA GLY A 211 -18.19 -9.96 10.15
C GLY A 211 -19.58 -9.34 10.00
N SER A 212 -19.77 -8.04 10.28
CA SER A 212 -21.08 -7.39 10.14
C SER A 212 -21.17 -6.38 8.99
N VAL A 213 -22.37 -6.20 8.45
CA VAL A 213 -22.78 -5.00 7.74
C VAL A 213 -23.59 -4.11 8.69
N CYS A 214 -23.34 -2.80 8.60
CA CYS A 214 -23.89 -1.82 9.52
C CYS A 214 -24.49 -0.65 8.76
N PHE A 215 -25.63 -0.17 9.23
CA PHE A 215 -26.42 0.89 8.62
C PHE A 215 -26.68 1.99 9.65
N TYR A 216 -26.47 3.24 9.25
CA TYR A 216 -26.36 4.38 10.14
C TYR A 216 -27.46 5.42 9.86
N SER A 217 -27.82 6.19 10.88
CA SER A 217 -28.81 7.28 10.75
C SER A 217 -28.21 8.63 10.31
N GLY A 218 -26.90 8.81 10.44
CA GLY A 218 -26.13 9.93 9.89
C GLY A 218 -25.51 9.60 8.53
N THR A 219 -25.05 10.64 7.83
CA THR A 219 -24.47 10.59 6.46
C THR A 219 -22.97 10.25 6.43
N ASP A 220 -22.38 9.92 7.57
CA ASP A 220 -20.92 9.82 7.72
C ASP A 220 -20.54 8.70 8.70
N GLY A 221 -21.35 7.64 8.77
CA GLY A 221 -21.18 6.54 9.74
C GLY A 221 -21.61 6.88 11.17
N THR A 222 -22.30 8.00 11.35
CA THR A 222 -22.65 8.56 12.66
C THR A 222 -24.11 8.26 13.07
N GLY A 223 -24.42 8.49 14.35
CA GLY A 223 -25.76 8.30 14.92
C GLY A 223 -26.05 6.85 15.32
N SER A 224 -27.34 6.50 15.43
CA SER A 224 -27.75 5.12 15.75
C SER A 224 -27.37 4.14 14.64
N VAL A 225 -26.84 2.99 15.06
CA VAL A 225 -26.38 1.89 14.19
C VAL A 225 -27.37 0.73 14.26
N CYS A 226 -27.79 0.24 13.11
CA CYS A 226 -28.37 -1.09 12.95
C CYS A 226 -27.33 -2.00 12.29
N ARG A 227 -27.23 -3.26 12.69
CA ARG A 227 -26.21 -4.18 12.16
C ARG A 227 -26.77 -5.59 12.01
N THR A 228 -26.27 -6.32 11.03
CA THR A 228 -26.46 -7.75 10.88
C THR A 228 -25.16 -8.42 10.45
N ASP A 229 -24.99 -9.68 10.83
CA ASP A 229 -23.91 -10.61 10.48
C ASP A 229 -24.41 -11.81 9.67
N SER A 230 -25.71 -11.81 9.32
CA SER A 230 -26.43 -12.95 8.75
C SER A 230 -27.57 -12.48 7.82
N ASP A 231 -28.19 -13.41 7.08
CA ASP A 231 -29.34 -13.11 6.21
C ASP A 231 -30.53 -12.61 7.05
N ASP A 232 -31.05 -11.43 6.70
CA ASP A 232 -32.18 -10.78 7.35
C ASP A 232 -33.27 -10.49 6.30
N PRO A 233 -34.26 -11.39 6.11
CA PRO A 233 -35.26 -11.30 5.05
C PRO A 233 -36.36 -10.26 5.31
N SER A 234 -36.36 -9.58 6.47
CA SER A 234 -37.38 -8.60 6.85
C SER A 234 -36.80 -7.60 7.85
N SER A 235 -35.90 -6.75 7.36
CA SER A 235 -34.99 -6.02 8.21
C SER A 235 -35.64 -4.94 9.05
N ALA A 236 -35.46 -5.03 10.36
CA ALA A 236 -35.89 -4.03 11.31
C ALA A 236 -35.05 -2.73 11.27
N CYS A 237 -34.05 -2.63 10.37
CA CYS A 237 -33.16 -1.48 10.32
C CYS A 237 -33.85 -0.17 9.92
N GLY A 238 -34.93 -0.18 9.13
CA GLY A 238 -35.68 1.02 8.77
C GLY A 238 -34.88 2.03 7.92
N LEU A 239 -35.21 3.33 8.00
CA LEU A 239 -34.54 4.38 7.23
C LEU A 239 -33.09 4.61 7.70
N ARG A 240 -32.14 4.45 6.77
CA ARG A 240 -30.70 4.63 7.00
C ARG A 240 -30.10 5.51 5.92
N LYS A 241 -29.06 6.28 6.27
CA LYS A 241 -28.43 7.29 5.41
C LYS A 241 -27.09 6.83 4.88
N SER A 242 -26.31 6.15 5.71
CA SER A 242 -25.01 5.60 5.34
C SER A 242 -24.86 4.14 5.77
N PHE A 243 -23.87 3.45 5.22
CA PHE A 243 -23.62 2.02 5.45
C PHE A 243 -22.13 1.71 5.50
N PHE A 244 -21.76 0.62 6.16
CA PHE A 244 -20.43 0.01 6.15
C PHE A 244 -20.54 -1.51 6.21
N ASN A 245 -20.11 -2.21 5.16
CA ASN A 245 -19.88 -3.64 5.17
C ASN A 245 -18.45 -3.91 5.68
N ASN A 246 -18.37 -4.36 6.93
CA ASN A 246 -17.17 -4.83 7.61
C ASN A 246 -17.15 -6.37 7.72
N GLY A 247 -17.76 -7.07 6.76
CA GLY A 247 -17.88 -8.53 6.69
C GLY A 247 -16.55 -9.30 6.67
N ASN A 248 -16.59 -10.57 6.29
CA ASN A 248 -15.38 -11.39 6.15
C ASN A 248 -14.89 -11.39 4.70
N VAL A 249 -13.57 -11.35 4.48
CA VAL A 249 -12.98 -11.58 3.15
C VAL A 249 -12.95 -13.08 2.91
N GLN A 250 -14.06 -13.65 2.46
CA GLN A 250 -14.18 -15.05 2.03
C GLN A 250 -15.14 -15.15 0.86
N GLU A 251 -14.85 -16.07 -0.07
CA GLU A 251 -15.74 -16.42 -1.17
C GLU A 251 -17.12 -16.82 -0.62
N GLY A 252 -18.12 -15.94 -0.80
CA GLY A 252 -19.47 -16.12 -0.25
C GLY A 252 -19.96 -15.06 0.72
N TYR A 253 -19.08 -14.21 1.29
CA TYR A 253 -19.43 -13.32 2.42
C TYR A 253 -18.81 -11.92 2.39
N ASP A 254 -18.10 -11.55 1.33
CA ASP A 254 -17.62 -10.17 1.14
C ASP A 254 -18.62 -9.29 0.39
N HIS A 255 -19.68 -9.87 -0.21
CA HIS A 255 -20.77 -9.13 -0.85
C HIS A 255 -22.07 -9.25 -0.04
N VAL A 256 -22.77 -8.13 0.15
CA VAL A 256 -24.06 -8.08 0.81
C VAL A 256 -25.08 -7.40 -0.10
N GLN A 257 -26.05 -8.18 -0.58
CA GLN A 257 -27.17 -7.63 -1.33
C GLN A 257 -28.20 -7.05 -0.36
N VAL A 258 -28.54 -5.78 -0.54
CA VAL A 258 -29.53 -5.05 0.26
C VAL A 258 -30.71 -4.68 -0.64
N THR A 259 -31.92 -5.05 -0.25
CA THR A 259 -33.16 -4.52 -0.88
C THR A 259 -33.72 -3.37 -0.07
N PHE A 260 -34.51 -2.53 -0.73
CA PHE A 260 -35.11 -1.35 -0.11
C PHE A 260 -36.63 -1.36 -0.25
N VAL A 261 -37.33 -0.83 0.77
CA VAL A 261 -38.80 -0.75 0.77
C VAL A 261 -39.31 0.14 -0.37
N GLU A 262 -38.53 1.15 -0.79
CA GLU A 262 -38.88 1.99 -1.94
C GLU A 262 -38.59 1.34 -3.31
N GLY A 263 -38.13 0.08 -3.33
CA GLY A 263 -37.85 -0.70 -4.53
C GLY A 263 -36.39 -0.67 -5.01
N GLY A 264 -35.99 -1.75 -5.69
CA GLY A 264 -34.60 -1.97 -6.10
C GLY A 264 -33.69 -2.38 -4.93
N GLY A 265 -32.38 -2.29 -5.14
CA GLY A 265 -31.38 -2.70 -4.16
C GLY A 265 -30.01 -2.10 -4.43
N ALA A 266 -29.05 -2.41 -3.55
CA ALA A 266 -27.64 -2.12 -3.69
C ALA A 266 -26.83 -3.38 -3.35
N CYS A 267 -25.70 -3.57 -4.01
CA CYS A 267 -24.69 -4.50 -3.51
C CYS A 267 -23.67 -3.74 -2.68
N LEU A 268 -23.43 -4.21 -1.46
CA LEU A 268 -22.45 -3.63 -0.55
C LEU A 268 -21.26 -4.58 -0.44
N HIS A 269 -20.14 -4.21 -1.07
CA HIS A 269 -18.90 -5.02 -1.05
C HIS A 269 -18.13 -4.82 0.25
N ARG A 270 -17.15 -5.65 0.59
CA ARG A 270 -16.39 -5.43 1.83
C ARG A 270 -15.35 -4.31 1.64
N GLY A 271 -15.40 -3.30 2.51
CA GLY A 271 -14.23 -2.47 2.83
C GLY A 271 -14.10 -1.09 2.17
N TRP A 272 -14.58 -0.84 0.93
CA TRP A 272 -14.82 0.53 0.41
C TRP A 272 -15.64 0.57 -0.91
N ASP A 273 -15.75 1.78 -1.49
CA ASP A 273 -16.76 2.46 -2.32
C ASP A 273 -18.18 1.89 -2.38
N GLU A 274 -18.35 0.70 -2.92
CA GLU A 274 -19.64 -0.03 -2.84
C GLU A 274 -19.91 -0.49 -1.40
N GLY A 275 -18.86 -0.63 -0.60
CA GLY A 275 -18.89 -1.15 0.76
C GLY A 275 -19.01 -0.17 1.91
N ARG A 276 -18.78 1.13 1.66
CA ARG A 276 -19.08 2.16 2.65
C ARG A 276 -19.36 3.48 1.98
N GLY A 277 -20.41 4.17 2.41
CA GLY A 277 -20.83 5.41 1.80
C GLY A 277 -22.26 5.76 2.15
N ASN A 278 -22.82 6.67 1.37
CA ASN A 278 -24.17 7.18 1.54
C ASN A 278 -25.14 6.55 0.55
N PHE A 279 -26.34 6.27 1.03
CA PHE A 279 -27.46 5.99 0.14
C PHE A 279 -27.92 7.27 -0.57
N ALA A 280 -28.43 7.12 -1.79
CA ALA A 280 -28.95 8.21 -2.60
C ALA A 280 -30.08 8.99 -1.89
N SER A 281 -30.32 10.22 -2.34
CA SER A 281 -31.45 11.08 -1.90
C SER A 281 -31.53 11.34 -0.38
N GLY A 282 -30.45 11.13 0.36
CA GLY A 282 -30.39 11.37 1.81
C GLY A 282 -30.85 10.20 2.68
N GLY A 283 -31.12 9.03 2.10
CA GLY A 283 -31.38 7.78 2.81
C GLY A 283 -32.30 6.81 2.08
N ARG A 284 -32.28 5.54 2.51
CA ARG A 284 -33.15 4.45 2.02
C ARG A 284 -33.63 3.59 3.19
N THR A 285 -34.83 3.04 3.07
CA THR A 285 -35.41 2.14 4.08
C THR A 285 -35.00 0.71 3.75
N ILE A 286 -34.21 0.10 4.64
CA ILE A 286 -33.73 -1.28 4.47
C ILE A 286 -34.93 -2.24 4.57
N ASP A 287 -35.08 -3.12 3.58
CA ASP A 287 -36.16 -4.12 3.49
C ASP A 287 -35.63 -5.53 3.78
N SER A 288 -34.53 -5.93 3.12
CA SER A 288 -33.83 -7.18 3.44
C SER A 288 -32.32 -7.04 3.20
N VAL A 289 -31.57 -7.93 3.83
CA VAL A 289 -30.11 -8.03 3.74
C VAL A 289 -29.73 -9.49 3.50
N ARG A 290 -28.87 -9.74 2.51
CA ARG A 290 -28.47 -11.09 2.12
C ARG A 290 -26.98 -11.20 1.81
N TRP A 291 -26.30 -12.12 2.49
CA TRP A 291 -24.87 -12.38 2.34
C TRP A 291 -24.63 -13.33 1.16
N ARG A 292 -23.72 -12.93 0.27
CA ARG A 292 -23.47 -13.59 -1.03
C ARG A 292 -21.99 -13.46 -1.43
N GLY A 293 -21.55 -14.31 -2.37
CA GLY A 293 -20.18 -14.26 -2.90
C GLY A 293 -19.99 -13.26 -4.02
N GLU A 294 -21.01 -13.10 -4.87
CA GLU A 294 -21.09 -12.10 -5.94
C GLU A 294 -22.53 -11.62 -5.98
N CYS A 295 -22.74 -10.35 -6.31
CA CYS A 295 -24.10 -9.82 -6.51
C CYS A 295 -24.58 -10.04 -7.95
N PRO A 296 -25.89 -10.29 -8.16
CA PRO A 296 -26.47 -10.25 -9.50
C PRO A 296 -26.29 -8.87 -10.13
N ALA A 297 -25.96 -8.87 -11.43
CA ALA A 297 -25.93 -7.68 -12.27
C ALA A 297 -27.34 -7.16 -12.60
#